data_AF-A0A6C0HX61-F1
#
_entry.id   AF-A0A6C0HX61-F1
#
_cell.length_a   1.000
_cell.length_b   1.000
_cell.length_c   1.000
_cell.angle_alpha   90.00
_cell.angle_beta   90.00
_cell.angle_gamma   90.00
#
_symmetry.space_group_name_H-M   'P 1'
#
loop_
_entity.id
_entity.type
_entity.pdbx_description
1 polymer ?
#
loop_
_entity_poly.entity_id
_entity_poly.type
_entity_poly.pdbx_seq_one_letter_code
_entity_poly.pdbx_strand_id
1 'polypeptide(L)'
;MSIEPSAPPQQQQPLIENFFIECPHCECMMCIEKLNCGIFRHGVEIQTGKQIDPHAPKEMCDELIKNGLIYGCGKPFEIKITKKPDDNVISISIEICEYK
;
A
#
# COMPACT_ATOMS: atom_id res chain seq x y z
N MET A 1 27.41 37.51 10.20
CA MET A 1 27.35 36.14 9.65
C MET A 1 26.32 35.39 10.47
N SER A 2 25.06 35.48 10.05
CA SER A 2 23.96 34.72 10.67
C SER A 2 23.61 33.64 9.67
N ILE A 3 24.11 32.44 9.91
CA ILE A 3 23.77 31.26 9.11
C ILE A 3 22.55 30.67 9.80
N GLU A 4 21.38 30.92 9.23
CA GLU A 4 20.16 30.20 9.62
C GLU A 4 20.32 28.72 9.25
N PRO A 5 19.90 27.78 10.11
CA PRO A 5 19.91 26.37 9.73
C PRO A 5 18.93 26.18 8.57
N SER A 6 19.49 25.85 7.41
CA SER A 6 18.79 25.49 6.19
C SER A 6 17.77 24.39 6.49
N ALA A 7 16.49 24.72 6.35
CA ALA A 7 15.40 23.77 6.38
C ALA A 7 15.68 22.58 5.42
N PRO A 8 15.40 21.33 5.82
CA PRO A 8 15.60 20.17 4.96
C PRO A 8 14.76 20.28 3.68
N PRO A 9 15.27 19.78 2.53
CA PRO A 9 14.56 19.85 1.26
C PRO A 9 13.24 19.09 1.36
N GLN A 10 12.21 19.63 0.71
CA GLN A 10 10.81 19.19 0.73
C GLN A 10 10.68 17.68 0.43
N GLN A 11 10.53 16.86 1.46
CA GLN A 11 10.24 15.43 1.33
C GLN A 11 8.72 15.23 1.39
N GLN A 12 8.17 14.68 0.31
CA GLN A 12 6.74 14.38 0.14
C GLN A 12 6.17 13.65 1.38
N GLN A 13 5.34 14.36 2.14
CA GLN A 13 4.59 13.77 3.25
C GLN A 13 3.56 12.76 2.69
N PRO A 14 3.39 11.59 3.33
CA PRO A 14 2.37 10.64 2.92
C PRO A 14 0.98 11.29 2.98
N LEU A 15 0.17 11.06 1.96
CA LEU A 15 -1.13 11.72 1.79
C LEU A 15 -2.15 11.33 2.88
N ILE A 16 -1.98 10.16 3.51
CA ILE A 16 -2.77 9.57 4.60
C ILE A 16 -1.85 8.58 5.34
N GLU A 17 -1.86 8.62 6.67
CA GLU A 17 -1.16 7.65 7.53
C GLU A 17 -2.20 6.77 8.23
N ASN A 18 -1.93 5.45 8.30
CA ASN A 18 -2.70 4.47 9.08
C ASN A 18 -4.21 4.48 8.81
N PHE A 19 -4.62 3.88 7.68
CA PHE A 19 -6.04 3.68 7.36
C PHE A 19 -6.36 2.21 7.09
N PHE A 20 -7.59 1.83 7.37
CA PHE A 20 -8.07 0.47 7.16
C PHE A 20 -8.83 0.36 5.85
N ILE A 21 -8.57 -0.70 5.11
CA ILE A 21 -9.34 -1.08 3.92
C ILE A 21 -9.67 -2.57 3.99
N GLU A 22 -10.64 -2.98 3.18
CA GLU A 22 -10.91 -4.38 2.90
C GLU A 22 -10.26 -4.77 1.59
N CYS A 23 -9.60 -5.93 1.58
CA CYS A 23 -9.05 -6.47 0.35
C CYS A 23 -10.20 -6.83 -0.62
N PRO A 24 -10.22 -6.32 -1.86
CA PRO A 24 -11.30 -6.57 -2.80
C PRO A 24 -11.35 -8.02 -3.31
N HIS A 25 -10.35 -8.84 -2.97
CA HIS A 25 -10.23 -10.23 -3.42
C HIS A 25 -10.67 -11.26 -2.39
N CYS A 26 -10.52 -10.96 -1.11
CA CYS A 26 -10.77 -11.92 -0.03
C CYS A 26 -11.50 -11.31 1.18
N GLU A 27 -11.89 -10.03 1.09
CA GLU A 27 -12.68 -9.33 2.10
C GLU A 27 -12.02 -9.23 3.48
N CYS A 28 -10.73 -9.56 3.57
CA CYS A 28 -9.96 -9.40 4.79
C CYS A 28 -9.61 -7.92 5.02
N MET A 29 -9.78 -7.48 6.26
CA MET A 29 -9.39 -6.14 6.68
C MET A 29 -7.86 -6.05 6.84
N MET A 30 -7.30 -4.91 6.46
CA MET A 30 -5.87 -4.63 6.51
C MET A 30 -5.61 -3.16 6.82
N CYS A 31 -4.54 -2.92 7.58
CA CYS A 31 -4.05 -1.56 7.86
C CYS A 31 -2.98 -1.19 6.84
N ILE A 32 -3.14 -0.03 6.22
CA ILE A 32 -2.11 0.58 5.37
C ILE A 32 -1.45 1.70 6.16
N GLU A 33 -0.21 1.47 6.55
CA GLU A 33 0.62 2.45 7.24
C GLU A 33 1.02 3.59 6.31
N LYS A 34 1.42 3.23 5.08
CA LYS A 34 1.90 4.16 4.06
C LYS A 34 1.55 3.68 2.66
N LEU A 35 1.05 4.60 1.82
CA LEU A 35 0.81 4.35 0.40
C LEU A 35 1.72 5.25 -0.45
N ASN A 36 2.56 4.63 -1.30
CA ASN A 36 3.47 5.35 -2.18
C ASN A 36 3.03 5.30 -3.67
N CYS A 37 2.92 4.10 -4.26
CA CYS A 37 2.71 3.92 -5.70
C CYS A 37 1.26 3.58 -6.11
N GLY A 38 0.33 3.51 -5.15
CA GLY A 38 -1.07 3.14 -5.40
C GLY A 38 -1.29 1.65 -5.68
N ILE A 39 -0.29 0.91 -6.16
CA ILE A 39 -0.36 -0.54 -6.30
C ILE A 39 -0.10 -1.16 -4.92
N PHE A 40 -1.00 -2.05 -4.51
CA PHE A 40 -0.90 -2.78 -3.26
C PHE A 40 -1.09 -4.27 -3.53
N ARG A 41 -0.39 -5.11 -2.77
CA ARG A 41 -0.59 -6.55 -2.80
C ARG A 41 -0.92 -7.04 -1.39
N HIS A 42 -2.04 -7.74 -1.24
CA HIS A 42 -2.48 -8.21 0.08
C HIS A 42 -1.63 -9.41 0.51
N GLY A 43 -0.51 -9.15 1.16
CA GLY A 43 0.37 -10.19 1.68
C GLY A 43 1.40 -9.64 2.65
N VAL A 44 1.58 -10.31 3.78
CA VAL A 44 2.66 -10.06 4.74
C VAL A 44 3.43 -11.35 4.92
N GLU A 45 4.73 -11.34 4.66
CA GLU A 45 5.59 -12.50 4.86
C GLU A 45 5.69 -12.85 6.35
N ILE A 46 5.44 -14.11 6.68
CA ILE A 46 5.35 -14.57 8.08
C ILE A 46 6.68 -14.44 8.80
N GLN A 47 7.79 -14.70 8.11
CA GLN A 47 9.12 -14.69 8.73
C GLN A 47 9.62 -13.29 9.06
N THR A 48 9.38 -12.33 8.17
CA THR A 48 9.91 -10.97 8.32
C THR A 48 8.88 -9.99 8.85
N GLY A 49 7.59 -10.33 8.80
CA GLY A 49 6.50 -9.40 9.08
C GLY A 49 6.39 -8.27 8.04
N LYS A 50 7.12 -8.36 6.92
CA LYS A 50 7.14 -7.33 5.89
C LYS A 50 6.05 -7.57 4.87
N GLN A 51 5.45 -6.48 4.40
CA GLN A 51 4.57 -6.53 3.25
C GLN A 51 5.34 -7.07 2.02
N ILE A 52 4.71 -7.95 1.26
CA ILE A 52 5.26 -8.43 -0.02
C ILE A 52 5.35 -7.31 -1.03
N ASP A 53 6.37 -7.36 -1.90
CA ASP A 53 6.58 -6.33 -2.92
C ASP A 53 5.31 -6.15 -3.79
N PRO A 54 4.74 -4.93 -3.87
CA PRO A 54 3.57 -4.67 -4.71
C PRO A 54 3.75 -5.08 -6.17
N HIS A 55 4.99 -5.05 -6.68
CA HIS A 55 5.35 -5.39 -8.05
C HIS A 55 5.99 -6.78 -8.17
N ALA A 56 5.92 -7.62 -7.12
CA ALA A 56 6.41 -8.99 -7.20
C ALA A 56 5.75 -9.76 -8.36
N PRO A 57 6.49 -10.61 -9.09
CA PRO A 57 5.94 -11.49 -10.09
C PRO A 57 4.85 -12.39 -9.51
N LYS A 58 3.87 -12.76 -10.36
CA LYS A 58 2.79 -13.66 -9.97
C LYS A 58 3.31 -14.99 -9.42
N GLU A 59 4.28 -15.58 -10.10
CA GLU A 59 4.86 -16.88 -9.73
C GLU A 59 5.42 -16.88 -8.32
N MET A 60 6.19 -15.84 -7.97
CA MET A 60 6.72 -15.65 -6.61
C MET A 60 5.59 -15.57 -5.57
N CYS A 61 4.53 -14.82 -5.87
CA CYS A 61 3.40 -14.67 -4.95
C CYS A 61 2.63 -15.98 -4.78
N ASP A 62 2.41 -16.71 -5.88
CA ASP A 62 1.72 -18.00 -5.87
C ASP A 62 2.51 -19.04 -5.07
N GLU A 63 3.85 -19.05 -5.18
CA GLU A 63 4.72 -19.90 -4.37
C GLU A 63 4.63 -19.57 -2.88
N LEU A 64 4.65 -18.28 -2.52
CA LEU A 64 4.50 -17.84 -1.13
C LEU A 64 3.16 -18.28 -0.53
N ILE A 65 2.06 -18.14 -1.28
CA ILE A 65 0.72 -18.60 -0.85
C ILE A 65 0.70 -20.11 -0.70
N LYS A 66 1.18 -20.85 -1.72
CA LYS A 66 1.18 -22.31 -1.76
C LYS A 66 1.95 -22.92 -0.60
N ASN A 67 3.08 -22.30 -0.24
CA ASN A 67 3.92 -22.73 0.88
C ASN A 67 3.45 -22.18 2.24
N GLY A 68 2.36 -21.39 2.28
CA GLY A 68 1.84 -20.80 3.51
C GLY A 68 2.83 -19.84 4.17
N LEU A 69 3.61 -19.09 3.38
CA LEU A 69 4.68 -18.20 3.85
C LEU A 69 4.20 -16.74 4.00
N ILE A 70 2.97 -16.43 3.61
CA ILE A 70 2.37 -15.10 3.75
C ILE A 70 0.99 -15.17 4.41
N TYR A 71 0.62 -14.10 5.11
CA TYR A 71 -0.78 -13.80 5.46
C TYR A 71 -1.41 -12.93 4.39
N GLY A 72 -2.54 -13.35 3.83
CA GLY A 72 -3.28 -12.63 2.80
C GLY A 72 -3.41 -13.42 1.50
N CYS A 73 -4.11 -12.85 0.51
CA CYS A 73 -4.42 -13.54 -0.73
C CYS A 73 -3.34 -13.41 -1.82
N GLY A 74 -2.31 -12.60 -1.59
CA GLY A 74 -1.20 -12.30 -2.49
C GLY A 74 -1.60 -11.70 -3.84
N LYS A 75 -2.85 -11.25 -4.00
CA LYS A 75 -3.35 -10.64 -5.25
C LYS A 75 -3.13 -9.13 -5.26
N PRO A 76 -2.81 -8.53 -6.42
CA PRO A 76 -2.61 -7.10 -6.53
C PRO A 76 -3.96 -6.37 -6.66
N PHE A 77 -4.01 -5.12 -6.22
CA PHE A 77 -5.10 -4.19 -6.44
C PHE A 77 -4.56 -2.77 -6.40
N GLU A 78 -5.29 -1.84 -7.00
CA GLU A 78 -4.93 -0.44 -7.08
C GLU A 78 -5.77 0.38 -6.09
N ILE A 79 -5.11 1.29 -5.39
CA ILE A 79 -5.71 2.24 -4.45
C ILE A 79 -5.50 3.63 -5.02
N LYS A 80 -6.60 4.31 -5.36
CA LYS A 80 -6.58 5.69 -5.83
C LYS A 80 -7.11 6.61 -4.75
N ILE A 81 -6.35 7.66 -4.47
CA ILE A 81 -6.70 8.68 -3.48
C ILE A 81 -7.00 9.97 -4.24
N THR A 82 -8.24 10.45 -4.13
CA THR A 82 -8.68 11.74 -4.71
C THR A 82 -8.98 12.73 -3.60
N LYS A 83 -8.40 13.92 -3.67
CA LYS A 83 -8.70 15.04 -2.74
C LYS A 83 -9.66 15.99 -3.43
N LYS A 84 -10.83 16.23 -2.82
CA LYS A 84 -11.76 17.28 -3.30
C LYS A 84 -11.34 18.63 -2.71
N PRO A 85 -11.21 19.69 -3.53
CA PRO A 85 -10.74 21.01 -3.06
C PRO A 85 -11.63 21.64 -1.99
N ASP A 86 -12.94 21.40 -2.04
CA ASP A 86 -13.89 22.23 -1.31
C ASP A 86 -14.11 21.86 0.16
N ASP A 87 -13.81 20.63 0.57
CA ASP A 87 -14.23 20.15 1.91
C ASP A 87 -13.17 19.35 2.70
N ASN A 88 -11.90 19.36 2.28
CA ASN A 88 -10.86 18.44 2.82
C ASN A 88 -11.28 16.95 2.80
N VAL A 89 -12.26 16.58 1.99
CA VAL A 89 -12.75 15.21 1.85
C VAL A 89 -11.80 14.44 0.96
N ILE A 90 -11.27 13.34 1.51
CA ILE A 90 -10.47 12.38 0.77
C ILE A 90 -11.38 11.23 0.35
N SER A 91 -11.45 10.98 -0.97
CA SER A 91 -12.11 9.81 -1.54
C SER A 91 -11.06 8.75 -1.85
N ILE A 92 -11.24 7.54 -1.31
CA ILE A 92 -10.39 6.38 -1.59
C ILE A 92 -11.21 5.41 -2.46
N SER A 93 -10.67 5.02 -3.61
CA SER A 93 -11.25 3.96 -4.43
C SER A 93 -10.28 2.81 -4.58
N ILE A 94 -10.81 1.59 -4.52
CA ILE A 94 -10.05 0.36 -4.61
C ILE A 94 -10.54 -0.38 -5.85
N GLU A 95 -9.61 -0.73 -6.73
CA GLU A 95 -9.90 -1.40 -8.00
C GLU A 95 -9.05 -2.66 -8.12
N ILE A 96 -9.68 -3.79 -8.47
CA ILE A 96 -8.93 -4.99 -8.82
C ILE A 96 -8.15 -4.71 -10.10
N CYS A 97 -6.85 -5.02 -10.09
CA CYS A 97 -6.01 -4.91 -11.26
C CYS A 97 -5.38 -6.27 -11.61
N GLU A 98 -4.95 -6.41 -12.86
CA GLU A 98 -4.16 -7.56 -13.29
C GLU A 98 -2.68 -7.38 -12.90
N TYR A 99 -1.95 -8.49 -12.85
CA TYR A 99 -0.52 -8.50 -12.57
C TYR A 99 0.20 -7.76 -13.71
N LYS A 100 0.76 -6.58 -13.40
CA LYS A 100 1.55 -5.77 -14.34
C LYS A 100 3.03 -6.09 -14.25
#